data_AF-B3T1T8-F1
#
_entry.id   AF-B3T1T8-F1
#
_cell.length_a   1.000
_cell.length_b   1.000
_cell.length_c   1.000
_cell.angle_alpha   90.00
_cell.angle_beta   90.00
_cell.angle_gamma   90.00
#
_symmetry.space_group_name_H-M   'P 1'
#
loop_
_entity.id
_entity.type
_entity.pdbx_description
1 polymer ?
#
loop_
_entity_poly.entity_id
_entity_poly.type
_entity_poly.pdbx_seq_one_letter_code
_entity_poly.pdbx_strand_id
1 'polypeptide(L)'
;MLELGVFGGSCFGKKIKEYPKSWFKNAKLSKIFDTNKNRFRVAAGLSRKEWLDKGWIFKEDPLGWFEWYCRFVNGRRIPQIDEIQIKRWKAFGSRHVPAIKKNCDAGDVSCRKRQRQAILQWAYDPFI
;
A
#
# COMPACT_ATOMS: atom_id res chain seq x y z
N MET A 1 2.08 8.22 3.42
CA MET A 1 2.45 6.87 2.89
C MET A 1 3.78 6.88 2.14
N LEU A 2 3.92 7.63 1.04
CA LEU A 2 5.12 7.59 0.17
C LEU A 2 6.41 8.01 0.87
N GLU A 3 6.34 9.00 1.75
CA GLU A 3 7.47 9.44 2.57
C GLU A 3 7.91 8.39 3.60
N LEU A 4 6.96 7.66 4.19
CA LEU A 4 7.28 6.59 5.13
C LEU A 4 8.01 5.43 4.44
N GLY A 5 7.60 5.11 3.20
CA GLY A 5 8.22 4.09 2.37
C GLY A 5 7.35 2.84 2.21
N VAL A 6 6.96 2.56 0.97
CA VAL A 6 6.08 1.45 0.58
C VAL A 6 6.56 0.79 -0.72
N PHE A 7 6.24 -0.50 -0.88
CA PHE A 7 6.53 -1.27 -2.10
C PHE A 7 7.97 -1.15 -2.60
N GLY A 8 8.93 -1.05 -1.67
CA GLY A 8 10.35 -0.90 -1.96
C GLY A 8 10.68 0.34 -2.80
N GLY A 9 9.82 1.36 -2.78
CA GLY A 9 9.92 2.57 -3.59
C GLY A 9 9.59 2.41 -5.08
N SER A 10 9.28 1.19 -5.54
CA SER A 10 8.96 0.90 -6.94
C SER A 10 7.46 0.66 -7.12
N CYS A 11 6.67 1.73 -7.00
CA CYS A 11 5.20 1.66 -6.97
C CYS A 11 4.49 2.40 -8.13
N PHE A 12 5.18 3.30 -8.84
CA PHE A 12 4.59 4.11 -9.91
C PHE A 12 4.90 3.61 -11.34
N GLY A 13 5.75 2.60 -11.49
CA GLY A 13 6.26 2.18 -12.80
C GLY A 13 6.84 3.37 -13.57
N LYS A 14 6.29 3.65 -14.77
CA LYS A 14 6.66 4.79 -15.62
C LYS A 14 5.67 5.99 -15.52
N LYS A 15 4.70 5.95 -14.61
CA LYS A 15 3.54 6.88 -14.56
C LYS A 15 3.67 8.01 -13.52
N ILE A 16 4.88 8.38 -13.11
CA ILE A 16 5.07 9.43 -12.08
C ILE A 16 4.41 10.76 -12.47
N LYS A 17 4.41 11.12 -13.77
CA LYS A 17 3.83 12.37 -14.29
C LYS A 17 2.32 12.48 -14.14
N GLU A 18 1.63 11.38 -13.85
CA GLU A 18 0.17 11.34 -13.65
C GLU A 18 -0.27 12.00 -12.32
N TYR A 19 0.64 12.09 -11.35
CA TYR A 19 0.32 12.47 -9.97
C TYR A 19 0.89 13.85 -9.60
N PRO A 20 0.31 14.54 -8.60
CA PRO A 20 0.79 15.84 -8.16
C PRO A 20 2.28 15.82 -7.78
N LYS A 21 3.05 16.79 -8.29
CA LYS A 21 4.49 16.92 -7.97
C LYS A 21 4.77 16.99 -6.47
N SER A 22 3.85 17.58 -5.69
CA SER A 22 3.93 17.70 -4.24
C SER A 22 4.03 16.35 -3.52
N TRP A 23 3.43 15.28 -4.05
CA TRP A 23 3.50 13.94 -3.46
C TRP A 23 4.91 13.36 -3.45
N PHE A 24 5.77 13.85 -4.33
CA PHE A 24 7.11 13.31 -4.54
C PHE A 24 8.20 14.06 -3.78
N LYS A 25 7.88 15.18 -3.11
CA LYS A 25 8.88 16.03 -2.42
C LYS A 25 9.76 15.25 -1.44
N ASN A 26 9.15 14.39 -0.62
CA ASN A 26 9.84 13.54 0.36
C ASN A 26 9.63 12.04 0.10
N ALA A 27 9.16 11.66 -1.10
CA ALA A 27 8.82 10.27 -1.38
C ALA A 27 10.07 9.38 -1.46
N LYS A 28 10.01 8.20 -0.84
CA LYS A 28 11.05 7.19 -0.98
C LYS A 28 10.84 6.38 -2.25
N LEU A 29 11.40 6.84 -3.36
CA LEU A 29 11.30 6.19 -4.66
C LEU A 29 12.53 5.33 -5.00
N SER A 30 12.30 4.31 -5.83
CA SER A 30 13.32 3.48 -6.44
C SER A 30 12.86 2.98 -7.80
N LYS A 31 13.80 2.80 -8.74
CA LYS A 31 13.51 2.20 -10.06
C LYS A 31 13.21 0.70 -9.93
N ILE A 32 13.96 0.02 -9.06
CA ILE A 32 13.85 -1.41 -8.77
C ILE A 32 13.37 -1.57 -7.33
N PHE A 33 12.61 -2.63 -7.03
CA PHE A 33 12.18 -2.91 -5.67
C PHE A 33 13.37 -2.98 -4.71
N ASP A 34 13.40 -2.11 -3.71
CA ASP A 34 14.43 -2.08 -2.66
C ASP A 34 13.78 -2.08 -1.28
N THR A 35 13.89 -3.21 -0.57
CA THR A 35 13.34 -3.39 0.78
C THR A 35 13.82 -2.31 1.77
N ASN A 36 15.01 -1.73 1.59
CA ASN A 36 15.52 -0.68 2.47
C ASN A 36 14.74 0.63 2.38
N LYS A 37 14.01 0.84 1.28
CA LYS A 37 13.11 1.98 1.11
C LYS A 37 11.80 1.82 1.90
N ASN A 38 11.45 0.61 2.33
CA ASN A 38 10.26 0.38 3.15
C ASN A 38 10.44 0.93 4.58
N ARG A 39 9.35 1.44 5.18
CA ARG A 39 9.37 2.02 6.53
C ARG A 39 9.97 1.09 7.58
N PHE A 40 9.65 -0.20 7.49
CA PHE A 40 10.08 -1.24 8.43
C PHE A 40 11.19 -2.14 7.89
N ARG A 41 11.78 -1.81 6.73
CA ARG A 41 12.86 -2.58 6.07
C ARG A 41 12.54 -4.06 5.88
N VAL A 42 11.26 -4.38 5.64
CA VAL A 42 10.79 -5.74 5.36
C VAL A 42 9.88 -5.75 4.13
N ALA A 43 9.88 -6.83 3.37
CA ALA A 43 8.91 -7.05 2.31
C ALA A 43 7.56 -7.51 2.91
N ALA A 44 6.46 -6.98 2.37
CA ALA A 44 5.12 -7.29 2.80
C ALA A 44 4.13 -7.31 1.62
N GLY A 45 3.16 -8.21 1.68
CA GLY A 45 2.17 -8.42 0.63
C GLY A 45 2.46 -9.64 -0.24
N LEU A 46 1.58 -9.88 -1.20
CA LEU A 46 1.72 -10.93 -2.20
C LEU A 46 2.43 -10.39 -3.44
N SER A 47 2.94 -11.30 -4.27
CA SER A 47 3.52 -10.96 -5.56
C SER A 47 2.46 -10.46 -6.56
N ARG A 48 2.91 -9.76 -7.62
CA ARG A 48 2.03 -9.35 -8.72
C ARG A 48 1.36 -10.54 -9.41
N LYS A 49 2.06 -11.67 -9.52
CA LYS A 49 1.52 -12.92 -10.06
C LYS A 49 0.32 -13.39 -9.24
N GLU A 50 0.47 -13.46 -7.92
CA GLU A 50 -0.63 -13.87 -7.05
C GLU A 50 -1.82 -12.90 -7.09
N TRP A 51 -1.58 -11.59 -7.30
CA TRP A 51 -2.67 -10.64 -7.51
C TRP A 51 -3.40 -10.87 -8.83
N LEU A 52 -2.68 -11.21 -9.90
CA LEU A 52 -3.30 -11.58 -11.18
C LEU A 52 -4.11 -12.87 -11.06
N ASP A 53 -3.54 -13.91 -10.45
CA ASP A 53 -4.20 -15.20 -10.26
C ASP A 53 -5.48 -15.09 -9.42
N LYS A 54 -5.54 -14.11 -8.51
CA LYS A 54 -6.73 -13.81 -7.69
C LYS A 54 -7.73 -12.86 -8.35
N GLY A 55 -7.47 -12.39 -9.57
CA GLY A 55 -8.32 -11.41 -10.26
C GLY A 55 -8.37 -10.05 -9.56
N TRP A 56 -7.29 -9.66 -8.87
CA TRP A 56 -7.21 -8.42 -8.08
C TRP A 56 -6.61 -7.23 -8.83
N ILE A 57 -6.28 -7.43 -10.10
CA ILE A 57 -5.78 -6.41 -11.03
C ILE A 57 -6.88 -6.10 -12.04
N PHE A 58 -7.24 -4.83 -12.13
CA PHE A 58 -8.23 -4.34 -13.09
C PHE A 58 -7.52 -3.71 -14.28
N LYS A 59 -8.18 -3.67 -15.45
CA LYS A 59 -7.63 -3.07 -16.67
C LYS A 59 -7.33 -1.58 -16.46
N GLU A 60 -8.19 -0.94 -15.69
CA GLU A 60 -8.12 0.46 -15.31
C GLU A 60 -6.86 0.70 -14.48
N ASP A 61 -6.52 -0.20 -13.55
CA ASP A 61 -5.42 -0.08 -12.59
C ASP A 61 -4.45 -1.29 -12.65
N PRO A 62 -3.59 -1.37 -13.70
CA PRO A 62 -2.68 -2.49 -13.94
C PRO A 62 -1.59 -2.70 -12.86
N LEU A 63 -1.36 -1.71 -12.00
CA LEU A 63 -0.48 -1.81 -10.83
C LEU A 63 -1.27 -2.18 -9.54
N GLY A 64 -2.57 -2.44 -9.67
CA GLY A 64 -3.43 -2.94 -8.61
C GLY A 64 -3.82 -1.87 -7.58
N TRP A 65 -3.93 -2.30 -6.33
CA TRP A 65 -4.41 -1.48 -5.21
C TRP A 65 -3.74 -0.11 -5.11
N PHE A 66 -2.41 -0.05 -5.27
CA PHE A 66 -1.68 1.20 -5.09
C PHE A 66 -2.07 2.27 -6.11
N GLU A 67 -2.14 1.90 -7.40
CA GLU A 67 -2.54 2.82 -8.46
C GLU A 67 -4.02 3.20 -8.34
N TRP A 68 -4.88 2.24 -8.02
CA TRP A 68 -6.29 2.54 -7.73
C TRP A 68 -6.41 3.56 -6.60
N TYR A 69 -5.70 3.34 -5.48
CA TYR A 69 -5.73 4.21 -4.31
C TYR A 69 -5.23 5.62 -4.64
N CYS A 70 -4.10 5.74 -5.34
CA CYS A 70 -3.57 7.03 -5.75
C CYS A 70 -4.56 7.81 -6.63
N ARG A 71 -5.18 7.16 -7.62
CA ARG A 71 -6.16 7.81 -8.50
C ARG A 71 -7.46 8.14 -7.79
N PHE A 72 -7.91 7.27 -6.89
CA PHE A 72 -9.10 7.49 -6.06
C PHE A 72 -8.91 8.70 -5.14
N VAL A 73 -7.76 8.80 -4.46
CA VAL A 73 -7.41 9.99 -3.67
C VAL A 73 -7.30 11.24 -4.54
N ASN A 74 -6.83 11.10 -5.77
CA ASN A 74 -6.76 12.19 -6.75
C ASN A 74 -8.10 12.48 -7.47
N GLY A 75 -9.21 11.95 -6.97
CA GLY A 75 -10.57 12.31 -7.41
C GLY A 75 -11.22 11.40 -8.47
N ARG A 76 -10.50 10.43 -9.04
CA ARG A 76 -11.12 9.46 -9.99
C ARG A 76 -12.15 8.59 -9.27
N ARG A 77 -13.30 8.36 -9.90
CA ARG A 77 -14.34 7.44 -9.41
C ARG A 77 -14.74 6.45 -10.50
N ILE A 78 -14.81 5.18 -10.14
CA ILE A 78 -15.32 4.09 -10.99
C ILE A 78 -16.17 3.19 -10.08
N PRO A 79 -17.50 3.37 -10.03
CA PRO A 79 -18.34 2.85 -8.95
C PRO A 79 -18.13 1.36 -8.63
N GLN A 80 -18.10 0.50 -9.67
CA GLN A 80 -17.95 -0.94 -9.50
C GLN A 80 -16.58 -1.35 -8.95
N ILE A 81 -15.50 -0.69 -9.42
CA ILE A 81 -14.14 -0.97 -8.94
C ILE A 81 -13.94 -0.41 -7.54
N ASP A 82 -14.47 0.80 -7.29
CA ASP A 82 -14.37 1.46 -6.00
C ASP A 82 -15.04 0.63 -4.91
N GLU A 83 -16.22 0.08 -5.17
CA GLU A 83 -16.91 -0.82 -4.24
C GLU A 83 -16.04 -2.04 -3.89
N ILE A 84 -15.47 -2.72 -4.89
CA ILE A 84 -14.62 -3.90 -4.68
C ILE A 84 -13.38 -3.54 -3.86
N GLN A 85 -12.70 -2.46 -4.22
CA GLN A 85 -11.45 -2.06 -3.57
C GLN A 85 -11.69 -1.57 -2.14
N ILE A 86 -12.76 -0.81 -1.89
CA ILE A 86 -13.16 -0.37 -0.54
C ILE A 86 -13.53 -1.57 0.32
N LYS A 87 -14.27 -2.55 -0.22
CA LYS A 87 -14.62 -3.78 0.50
C LYS A 87 -13.37 -4.56 0.90
N ARG A 88 -12.41 -4.73 -0.01
CA ARG A 88 -11.12 -5.39 0.28
C ARG A 88 -10.31 -4.62 1.32
N TRP A 89 -10.25 -3.30 1.22
CA TRP A 89 -9.57 -2.43 2.17
C TRP A 89 -10.12 -2.59 3.58
N LYS A 90 -11.45 -2.53 3.74
CA LYS A 90 -12.14 -2.73 5.03
C LYS A 90 -11.90 -4.13 5.60
N ALA A 91 -12.01 -5.17 4.76
CA ALA A 91 -11.74 -6.55 5.17
C ALA A 91 -10.29 -6.75 5.64
N PHE A 92 -9.32 -6.14 4.94
CA PHE A 92 -7.91 -6.19 5.32
C PHE A 92 -7.67 -5.48 6.66
N GLY A 93 -8.17 -4.25 6.81
CA GLY A 93 -8.01 -3.44 8.02
C GLY A 93 -8.63 -4.07 9.26
N SER A 94 -9.89 -4.49 9.17
CA SER A 94 -10.64 -5.12 10.27
C SER A 94 -9.96 -6.37 10.82
N ARG A 95 -9.17 -7.09 10.01
CA ARG A 95 -8.36 -8.23 10.46
C ARG A 95 -7.01 -7.81 11.02
N HIS A 96 -6.28 -6.97 10.29
CA HIS A 96 -4.85 -6.76 10.57
C HIS A 96 -4.57 -5.68 11.60
N VAL A 97 -5.39 -4.63 11.68
CA VAL A 97 -5.22 -3.54 12.64
C VAL A 97 -5.47 -4.04 14.07
N PRO A 98 -6.60 -4.72 14.38
CA PRO A 98 -6.82 -5.26 15.73
C PRO A 98 -5.81 -6.34 16.12
N ALA A 99 -5.35 -7.14 15.15
CA ALA A 99 -4.34 -8.15 15.41
C ALA A 99 -2.97 -7.56 15.81
N ILE A 100 -2.63 -6.34 15.38
CA ILE A 100 -1.44 -5.64 15.90
C ILE A 100 -1.73 -5.17 17.34
N LYS A 101 -2.84 -4.44 17.55
CA LYS A 101 -3.22 -3.88 18.85
C LYS A 101 -3.34 -4.93 19.96
N LYS A 102 -3.82 -6.14 19.63
CA LYS A 102 -3.98 -7.24 20.60
C LYS A 102 -2.67 -7.93 20.96
N ASN A 103 -1.68 -7.92 20.06
CA ASN A 103 -0.50 -8.78 20.17
C ASN A 103 0.82 -7.99 20.25
N CYS A 104 0.77 -6.67 20.37
CA CYS A 104 1.93 -5.81 20.47
C CYS A 104 1.67 -4.76 21.55
N ASP A 105 2.73 -4.38 22.27
CA ASP A 105 2.66 -3.29 23.22
C ASP A 105 2.47 -1.94 22.51
N ALA A 106 1.77 -1.03 23.17
CA ALA A 106 1.55 0.32 22.66
C ALA A 106 2.90 1.02 22.45
N GLY A 107 3.13 1.52 21.23
CA GLY A 107 4.39 2.18 20.86
C GLY A 107 5.52 1.23 20.42
N ASP A 108 5.39 -0.10 20.60
CA ASP A 108 6.38 -1.04 20.08
C ASP A 108 6.21 -1.26 18.56
N VAL A 109 6.89 -0.42 17.80
CA VAL A 109 6.98 -0.49 16.34
C VAL A 109 7.87 -1.63 15.84
N SER A 110 8.60 -2.31 16.74
CA SER A 110 9.44 -3.46 16.42
C SER A 110 8.62 -4.76 16.38
N CYS A 111 7.51 -4.84 17.10
CA CYS A 111 6.56 -5.93 17.02
C CYS A 111 5.85 -5.97 15.65
N ARG A 112 5.75 -7.16 15.06
CA ARG A 112 5.00 -7.46 13.81
C ARG A 112 5.32 -6.53 12.63
N LYS A 113 6.59 -6.17 12.43
CA LYS A 113 7.07 -5.29 11.33
C LYS A 113 6.46 -5.60 9.96
N ARG A 114 6.37 -6.87 9.56
CA ARG A 114 5.78 -7.26 8.26
C ARG A 114 4.29 -6.89 8.17
N GLN A 115 3.53 -7.08 9.24
CA GLN A 115 2.11 -6.73 9.28
C GLN A 115 1.93 -5.21 9.31
N ARG A 116 2.76 -4.48 10.08
CA ARG A 116 2.81 -3.01 10.09
C ARG A 116 3.13 -2.45 8.69
N GLN A 117 4.10 -3.02 8.01
CA GLN A 117 4.44 -2.66 6.63
C GLN A 117 3.27 -2.95 5.66
N ALA A 118 2.57 -4.07 5.85
CA ALA A 118 1.40 -4.40 5.03
C ALA A 118 0.25 -3.41 5.24
N ILE A 119 -0.10 -3.05 6.48
CA ILE A 119 -1.19 -2.09 6.73
C ILE A 119 -0.83 -0.68 6.23
N LEU A 120 0.45 -0.28 6.28
CA LEU A 120 0.92 0.96 5.65
C LEU A 120 0.71 0.94 4.13
N GLN A 121 0.99 -0.18 3.46
CA GLN A 121 0.72 -0.36 2.02
C GLN A 121 -0.78 -0.31 1.68
N TRP A 122 -1.64 -0.61 2.65
CA TRP A 122 -3.10 -0.48 2.57
C TRP A 122 -3.64 0.85 3.12
N ALA A 123 -2.78 1.87 3.26
CA ALA A 123 -3.14 3.22 3.72
C ALA A 123 -3.66 3.34 5.16
N TYR A 124 -3.38 2.35 6.00
CA TYR A 124 -3.63 2.45 7.44
C TYR A 124 -2.40 3.03 8.17
N ASP A 125 -2.62 3.57 9.37
CA ASP A 125 -1.56 3.99 10.27
C ASP A 125 -0.78 2.77 10.80
N PRO A 126 0.54 2.66 10.53
CA PRO A 126 1.32 1.53 11.00
C PRO A 126 1.89 1.67 12.41
N PHE A 127 1.65 2.80 13.10
CA PHE A 127 2.16 3.08 14.45
C PHE A 127 1.16 2.79 15.57
N ILE A 128 0.01 2.22 15.22
CA ILE A 128 -1.05 1.75 16.11
C ILE A 128 -0.64 0.67 17.11
#